data_AF-I1CQN5-F1
#
_entry.id   AF-I1CQN5-F1
#
_cell.length_a   1.000
_cell.length_b   1.000
_cell.length_c   1.000
_cell.angle_alpha   90.00
_cell.angle_beta   90.00
_cell.angle_gamma   90.00
#
_symmetry.space_group_name_H-M   'P 1'
#
loop_
_entity.id
_entity.type
_entity.pdbx_description
1 polymer ?
#
loop_
_entity_poly.entity_id
_entity_poly.type
_entity_poly.pdbx_seq_one_letter_code
_entity_poly.pdbx_strand_id
1 'polypeptide(L)'
;MAIIEMVRKLPRVSISEDTNEYEISTRYVNPFLCGLFDDPDQDIFLRWTNETTLEARKHEGFSMIHPDLTISSLHGMKWKMTYGYGEAKSAAQGANNFLICQDLYRIAILCKDALDLQNMEGFLGLQVIGRTITFYVIVLPATGLYVMRELTKIKLPDCLDDLTKFIMDMPQALLVLDIFNRLSQLTQNNE
;
A
#
# COMPACT_ATOMS: atom_id res chain seq x y z
N MET A 1 -1.32 9.30 13.72
CA MET A 1 -0.97 10.49 12.91
C MET A 1 -1.85 10.63 11.65
N ALA A 2 -2.31 9.54 10.99
CA ALA A 2 -3.14 9.58 9.77
C ALA A 2 -4.27 10.62 9.73
N ILE A 3 -5.13 10.68 10.75
CA ILE A 3 -6.22 11.68 10.79
C ILE A 3 -5.69 13.12 10.75
N ILE A 4 -4.58 13.41 11.44
CA ILE A 4 -3.97 14.75 11.44
C ILE A 4 -3.47 15.11 10.03
N GLU A 5 -2.82 14.16 9.35
CA GLU A 5 -2.33 14.37 7.98
C GLU A 5 -3.48 14.56 6.98
N MET A 6 -4.57 13.82 7.14
CA MET A 6 -5.79 14.01 6.36
C MET A 6 -6.39 15.39 6.61
N VAL A 7 -6.50 15.83 7.87
CA VAL A 7 -7.01 17.18 8.22
C VAL A 7 -6.20 18.29 7.55
N ARG A 8 -4.88 18.10 7.42
CA ARG A 8 -3.98 19.08 6.78
C ARG A 8 -4.14 19.16 5.26
N LYS A 9 -4.61 18.09 4.62
CA LYS A 9 -4.57 17.94 3.16
C LYS A 9 -5.94 17.98 2.49
N LEU A 10 -6.97 17.49 3.16
CA LEU A 10 -8.32 17.43 2.61
C LEU A 10 -8.93 18.83 2.41
N PRO A 11 -9.72 19.03 1.35
CA PRO A 11 -10.48 20.26 1.18
C PRO A 11 -11.57 20.35 2.26
N ARG A 12 -12.01 21.56 2.57
CA ARG A 12 -13.11 21.78 3.53
C ARG A 12 -14.42 21.20 3.01
N VAL A 13 -14.67 21.35 1.71
CA VAL A 13 -15.89 20.91 1.01
C VAL A 13 -15.48 20.05 -0.17
N SER A 14 -16.33 19.10 -0.55
CA SER A 14 -16.08 18.21 -1.70
C SER A 14 -15.91 19.00 -3.00
N ILE A 15 -14.92 18.62 -3.80
CA ILE A 15 -14.70 19.12 -5.16
C ILE A 15 -15.44 18.20 -6.13
N SER A 16 -16.16 18.76 -7.09
CA SER A 16 -17.03 18.02 -8.02
C SER A 16 -16.29 17.43 -9.22
N GLU A 17 -15.15 18.03 -9.55
CA GLU A 17 -14.33 17.69 -10.70
C GLU A 17 -13.65 16.34 -10.52
N ASP A 18 -13.50 15.62 -11.62
CA ASP A 18 -12.78 14.35 -11.62
C ASP A 18 -11.33 14.56 -11.20
N THR A 19 -10.92 13.81 -10.18
CA THR A 19 -9.55 13.82 -9.69
C THR A 19 -8.72 12.83 -10.51
N ASN A 20 -7.62 13.30 -11.09
CA ASN A 20 -6.68 12.40 -11.77
C ASN A 20 -5.90 11.54 -10.77
N GLU A 21 -5.19 10.53 -11.28
CA GLU A 21 -4.45 9.56 -10.45
C GLU A 21 -3.39 10.22 -9.57
N TYR A 22 -2.61 11.17 -10.11
CA TYR A 22 -1.57 11.88 -9.36
C TYR A 22 -2.14 12.68 -8.18
N GLU A 23 -3.24 13.40 -8.42
CA GLU A 23 -3.90 14.17 -7.37
C GLU A 23 -4.57 13.24 -6.35
N ILE A 24 -5.20 12.14 -6.77
CA ILE A 24 -5.72 11.11 -5.86
C ILE A 24 -4.62 10.61 -4.91
N SER A 25 -3.48 10.21 -5.49
CA SER A 25 -2.35 9.67 -4.75
C SER A 25 -1.80 10.68 -3.76
N THR A 26 -1.56 11.92 -4.17
CA THR A 26 -0.88 12.93 -3.34
C THR A 26 -1.79 13.66 -2.34
N ARG A 27 -3.05 13.92 -2.70
CA ARG A 27 -3.99 14.71 -1.90
C ARG A 27 -4.75 13.88 -0.89
N TYR A 28 -5.17 12.68 -1.27
CA TYR A 28 -6.11 11.87 -0.48
C TYR A 28 -5.43 10.64 0.11
N VAL A 29 -4.75 9.87 -0.72
CA VAL A 29 -4.24 8.54 -0.35
C VAL A 29 -2.95 8.63 0.47
N ASN A 30 -1.96 9.39 0.00
CA ASN A 30 -0.66 9.53 0.66
C ASN A 30 -0.77 10.00 2.13
N PRO A 31 -1.56 11.04 2.47
CA PRO A 31 -1.66 11.48 3.87
C PRO A 31 -2.20 10.39 4.80
N PHE A 32 -3.17 9.60 4.34
CA PHE A 32 -3.70 8.49 5.11
C PHE A 32 -2.67 7.36 5.27
N LEU A 33 -2.10 6.89 4.15
CA LEU A 33 -1.17 5.77 4.16
C LEU A 33 0.14 6.10 4.88
N CYS A 34 0.71 7.29 4.68
CA CYS A 34 1.89 7.72 5.44
C CYS A 34 1.60 7.74 6.94
N GLY A 35 0.46 8.26 7.35
CA GLY A 35 0.11 8.29 8.77
C GLY A 35 -0.22 6.92 9.39
N LEU A 36 -0.26 5.85 8.59
CA LEU A 36 -0.34 4.46 9.04
C LEU A 36 1.02 3.74 8.98
N PHE A 37 1.77 3.87 7.88
CA PHE A 37 2.92 3.01 7.58
C PHE A 37 4.26 3.73 7.49
N ASP A 38 4.29 5.06 7.43
CA ASP A 38 5.54 5.83 7.42
C ASP A 38 5.99 6.01 8.87
N ASP A 39 7.11 5.38 9.22
CA ASP A 39 7.73 5.43 10.54
C ASP A 39 9.25 5.60 10.38
N PRO A 40 9.73 6.85 10.19
CA PRO A 40 11.14 7.14 10.07
C PRO A 40 11.95 6.77 11.32
N ASP A 41 11.33 6.70 12.50
CA ASP A 41 12.00 6.30 13.74
C ASP A 41 12.34 4.79 13.75
N GLN A 42 11.64 4.00 12.91
CA GLN A 42 11.91 2.59 12.64
C GLN A 42 12.52 2.35 11.25
N ASP A 43 13.02 3.41 10.59
CA ASP A 43 13.55 3.36 9.23
C ASP A 43 12.55 2.87 8.17
N ILE A 44 11.24 2.90 8.41
CA ILE A 44 10.20 2.46 7.47
C ILE A 44 9.63 3.66 6.72
N PHE A 45 9.64 3.58 5.38
CA PHE A 45 9.18 4.66 4.51
C PHE A 45 8.14 4.17 3.52
N LEU A 46 7.07 4.94 3.37
CA LEU A 46 6.10 4.80 2.29
C LEU A 46 6.45 5.76 1.15
N ARG A 47 6.59 5.24 -0.06
CA ARG A 47 7.12 5.99 -1.21
C ARG A 47 6.30 5.75 -2.47
N TRP A 48 6.08 6.81 -3.24
CA TRP A 48 5.54 6.74 -4.60
C TRP A 48 6.70 6.84 -5.59
N THR A 49 7.06 5.74 -6.25
CA THR A 49 8.37 5.67 -6.92
C THR A 49 8.31 5.34 -8.41
N ASN A 50 7.34 4.55 -8.90
CA ASN A 50 7.32 4.07 -10.30
C ASN A 50 8.72 3.63 -10.78
N GLU A 51 9.44 2.91 -9.91
CA GLU A 51 10.86 2.56 -10.06
C GLU A 51 11.02 1.05 -9.95
N THR A 52 12.13 0.53 -10.51
CA THR A 52 12.42 -0.91 -10.45
C THR A 52 12.58 -1.36 -9.01
N THR A 53 11.94 -2.46 -8.65
CA THR A 53 11.92 -2.99 -7.28
C THR A 53 13.29 -3.48 -6.81
N LEU A 54 13.45 -3.65 -5.49
CA LEU A 54 14.70 -4.16 -4.92
C LEU A 54 14.96 -5.60 -5.36
N GLU A 55 13.90 -6.38 -5.49
CA GLU A 55 13.90 -7.78 -5.89
C GLU A 55 14.42 -7.89 -7.33
N ALA A 56 13.84 -7.14 -8.26
CA ALA A 56 14.24 -7.15 -9.66
C ALA A 56 15.68 -6.66 -9.88
N ARG A 57 16.19 -5.78 -9.00
CA ARG A 57 17.61 -5.35 -9.03
C ARG A 57 18.57 -6.42 -8.49
N LYS A 58 18.11 -7.31 -7.61
CA LYS A 58 18.96 -8.31 -6.92
C LYS A 58 19.02 -9.65 -7.65
N HIS A 59 17.97 -10.05 -8.37
CA HIS A 59 17.89 -11.37 -8.99
C HIS A 59 17.33 -11.33 -10.41
N GLU A 60 18.08 -11.88 -11.37
CA GLU A 60 17.60 -12.06 -12.75
C GLU A 60 16.43 -13.07 -12.75
N GLY A 61 15.32 -12.73 -13.40
CA GLY A 61 14.12 -13.57 -13.47
C GLY A 61 12.92 -13.08 -12.66
N PHE A 62 13.08 -12.06 -11.81
CA PHE A 62 11.95 -11.35 -11.20
C PHE A 62 11.37 -10.29 -12.12
N SER A 63 10.12 -9.93 -11.83
CA SER A 63 9.33 -9.06 -12.69
C SER A 63 9.89 -7.64 -12.75
N MET A 64 10.01 -7.09 -13.96
CA MET A 64 10.39 -5.69 -14.20
C MET A 64 9.21 -4.71 -14.03
N ILE A 65 8.19 -5.10 -13.28
CA ILE A 65 7.03 -4.25 -12.96
C ILE A 65 7.48 -3.11 -12.04
N HIS A 66 6.99 -1.91 -12.35
CA HIS A 66 7.22 -0.69 -11.58
C HIS A 66 5.98 -0.36 -10.75
N PRO A 67 5.96 -0.61 -9.43
CA PRO A 67 4.84 -0.24 -8.59
C PRO A 67 4.69 1.27 -8.49
N ASP A 68 3.45 1.75 -8.44
CA ASP A 68 3.17 3.14 -8.08
C ASP A 68 3.63 3.44 -6.65
N LEU A 69 3.34 2.53 -5.71
CA LEU A 69 3.60 2.67 -4.27
C LEU A 69 4.42 1.52 -3.70
N THR A 70 5.39 1.83 -2.84
CA THR A 70 6.25 0.87 -2.14
C THR A 70 6.38 1.25 -0.67
N ILE A 71 6.33 0.25 0.22
CA ILE A 71 6.66 0.39 1.65
C ILE A 71 7.95 -0.40 1.89
N SER A 72 9.00 0.25 2.39
CA SER A 72 10.33 -0.35 2.50
C SER A 72 11.13 0.22 3.66
N SER A 73 12.03 -0.57 4.25
CA SER A 73 12.97 -0.08 5.26
C SER A 73 14.35 0.29 4.71
N LEU A 74 14.95 1.29 5.35
CA LEU A 74 16.37 1.58 5.24
C LEU A 74 17.18 0.72 6.21
N HIS A 75 18.42 0.45 5.82
CA HIS A 75 19.48 0.00 6.73
C HIS A 75 20.73 0.82 6.43
N GLY A 76 21.02 1.78 7.29
CA GLY A 76 22.01 2.83 6.99
C GLY A 76 21.54 3.70 5.82
N MET A 77 22.31 3.72 4.73
CA MET A 77 22.01 4.57 3.55
C MET A 77 21.37 3.80 2.38
N LYS A 78 20.95 2.54 2.57
CA LYS A 78 20.43 1.69 1.49
C LYS A 78 19.10 1.07 1.86
N TRP A 79 18.20 0.98 0.87
CA TRP A 79 16.97 0.21 0.96
C TRP A 79 17.30 -1.29 1.13
N LYS A 80 16.81 -1.92 2.20
CA LYS A 80 17.14 -3.30 2.54
C LYS A 80 15.98 -4.25 2.28
N MET A 81 14.84 -3.96 2.91
CA MET A 81 13.62 -4.79 2.87
C MET A 81 12.43 -4.01 2.33
N THR A 82 11.46 -4.75 1.81
CA THR A 82 10.16 -4.29 1.34
C THR A 82 9.11 -4.91 2.25
N TYR A 83 8.02 -4.20 2.54
CA TYR A 83 6.89 -4.71 3.32
C TYR A 83 5.58 -4.72 2.54
N GLY A 84 5.51 -3.96 1.43
CA GLY A 84 4.33 -3.95 0.60
C GLY A 84 4.45 -3.14 -0.68
N TYR A 85 3.53 -3.42 -1.58
CA TYR A 85 3.42 -2.78 -2.89
C TYR A 85 1.99 -2.34 -3.15
N GLY A 86 1.84 -1.30 -3.96
CA GLY A 86 0.54 -0.83 -4.39
C GLY A 86 0.50 -0.23 -5.78
N GLU A 87 -0.70 -0.25 -6.34
CA GLU A 87 -1.06 0.34 -7.63
C GLU A 87 -2.26 1.28 -7.41
N ALA A 88 -2.27 2.41 -8.11
CA ALA A 88 -3.31 3.41 -8.02
C ALA A 88 -3.95 3.69 -9.38
N LYS A 89 -5.26 3.91 -9.38
CA LYS A 89 -6.03 4.31 -10.55
C LYS A 89 -7.04 5.38 -10.19
N SER A 90 -7.34 6.24 -11.15
CA SER A 90 -8.40 7.25 -10.98
C SER A 90 -9.79 6.61 -10.92
N ALA A 91 -10.75 7.31 -10.31
CA ALA A 91 -12.13 6.85 -10.23
C ALA A 91 -12.75 6.61 -11.62
N ALA A 92 -12.34 7.40 -12.62
CA ALA A 92 -12.79 7.26 -14.01
C ALA A 92 -12.41 5.91 -14.64
N GLN A 93 -11.33 5.27 -14.17
CA GLN A 93 -10.93 3.93 -14.61
C GLN A 93 -11.61 2.82 -13.80
N GLY A 94 -12.43 3.15 -12.79
CA GLY A 94 -13.08 2.20 -11.88
C GLY A 94 -14.03 1.20 -12.55
N ALA A 95 -14.51 1.50 -13.76
CA ALA A 95 -15.35 0.58 -14.55
C ALA A 95 -14.54 -0.27 -15.55
N ASN A 96 -13.23 0.01 -15.69
CA ASN A 96 -12.36 -0.73 -16.60
C ASN A 96 -11.76 -1.95 -15.89
N ASN A 97 -12.57 -3.02 -15.82
CA ASN A 97 -12.18 -4.26 -15.15
C ASN A 97 -10.87 -4.85 -15.68
N PHE A 98 -10.54 -4.63 -16.96
CA PHE A 98 -9.28 -5.10 -17.52
C PHE A 98 -8.08 -4.42 -16.83
N LEU A 99 -8.07 -3.09 -16.74
CA LEU A 99 -6.98 -2.36 -16.09
C LEU A 99 -6.92 -2.66 -14.58
N ILE A 100 -8.09 -2.71 -13.92
CA ILE A 100 -8.16 -3.02 -12.48
C ILE A 100 -7.62 -4.42 -12.19
N CYS A 101 -7.98 -5.43 -12.99
CA CYS A 101 -7.45 -6.78 -12.84
C CYS A 101 -5.95 -6.85 -13.17
N GLN A 102 -5.48 -6.06 -14.14
CA GLN A 102 -4.06 -5.97 -14.48
C GLN A 102 -3.25 -5.42 -13.30
N ASP A 103 -3.72 -4.37 -12.64
CA ASP A 103 -3.06 -3.81 -11.46
C ASP A 103 -3.08 -4.78 -10.27
N LEU A 104 -4.20 -5.47 -10.05
CA LEU A 104 -4.28 -6.48 -9.00
C LEU A 104 -3.28 -7.63 -9.24
N TYR A 105 -3.16 -8.08 -10.48
CA TYR A 105 -2.15 -9.08 -10.88
C TYR A 105 -0.72 -8.56 -10.65
N ARG A 106 -0.44 -7.30 -10.99
CA ARG A 106 0.86 -6.67 -10.75
C ARG A 106 1.22 -6.67 -9.27
N ILE A 107 0.30 -6.26 -8.39
CA ILE A 107 0.48 -6.32 -6.93
C ILE A 107 0.81 -7.75 -6.48
N ALA A 108 0.06 -8.74 -6.97
CA ALA A 108 0.26 -10.15 -6.60
C ALA A 108 1.67 -10.65 -6.98
N ILE A 109 2.12 -10.37 -8.21
CA ILE A 109 3.45 -10.78 -8.68
C ILE A 109 4.56 -10.07 -7.90
N LEU A 110 4.44 -8.77 -7.68
CA LEU A 110 5.42 -8.00 -6.91
C LEU A 110 5.56 -8.53 -5.47
N CYS A 111 4.44 -8.79 -4.80
CA CYS A 111 4.46 -9.33 -3.44
C CYS A 111 4.98 -10.77 -3.40
N LYS A 112 4.65 -11.61 -4.39
CA LYS A 112 5.19 -12.96 -4.53
C LYS A 112 6.72 -12.94 -4.71
N ASP A 113 7.24 -12.13 -5.62
CA ASP A 113 8.69 -12.03 -5.87
C ASP A 113 9.44 -11.53 -4.62
N ALA A 114 8.83 -10.62 -3.85
CA ALA A 114 9.36 -10.18 -2.57
C ALA A 114 9.31 -11.27 -1.49
N LEU A 115 8.24 -12.07 -1.45
CA LEU A 115 8.09 -13.21 -0.54
C LEU A 115 9.17 -14.27 -0.80
N ASP A 116 9.43 -14.58 -2.07
CA ASP A 116 10.46 -15.54 -2.49
C ASP A 116 11.87 -15.09 -2.10
N LEU A 117 12.12 -13.78 -2.12
CA LEU A 117 13.45 -13.23 -1.85
C LEU A 117 13.71 -12.91 -0.38
N GLN A 118 12.72 -12.37 0.34
CA GLN A 118 12.95 -11.73 1.64
C GLN A 118 12.67 -12.65 2.84
N ASN A 119 12.31 -13.92 2.62
CA ASN A 119 12.00 -14.91 3.67
C ASN A 119 11.06 -14.37 4.75
N MET A 120 10.07 -13.58 4.34
CA MET A 120 9.04 -13.03 5.22
C MET A 120 7.82 -13.95 5.27
N GLU A 121 7.02 -13.84 6.34
CA GLU A 121 5.76 -14.62 6.44
C GLU A 121 4.65 -14.08 5.54
N GLY A 122 4.75 -12.81 5.11
CA GLY A 122 3.78 -12.21 4.21
C GLY A 122 4.09 -10.76 3.86
N PHE A 123 3.34 -10.27 2.88
CA PHE A 123 3.46 -8.91 2.33
C PHE A 123 2.10 -8.22 2.24
N LEU A 124 2.11 -6.89 2.39
CA LEU A 124 0.92 -6.07 2.21
C LEU A 124 0.76 -5.65 0.75
N GLY A 125 -0.40 -5.94 0.15
CA GLY A 125 -0.80 -5.45 -1.17
C GLY A 125 -1.84 -4.33 -1.04
N LEU A 126 -1.71 -3.27 -1.83
CA LEU A 126 -2.63 -2.12 -1.80
C LEU A 126 -3.16 -1.82 -3.20
N GLN A 127 -4.47 -1.88 -3.40
CA GLN A 127 -5.10 -1.43 -4.64
C GLN A 127 -5.94 -0.18 -4.37
N VAL A 128 -5.60 0.91 -5.05
CA VAL A 128 -6.30 2.19 -4.93
C VAL A 128 -7.10 2.46 -6.19
N ILE A 129 -8.42 2.65 -6.04
CA ILE A 129 -9.31 3.05 -7.13
C ILE A 129 -10.11 4.26 -6.69
N GLY A 130 -9.82 5.41 -7.28
CA GLY A 130 -10.31 6.68 -6.74
C GLY A 130 -9.83 6.86 -5.31
N ARG A 131 -10.76 7.12 -4.40
CA ARG A 131 -10.48 7.28 -2.95
C ARG A 131 -10.70 5.99 -2.15
N THR A 132 -10.89 4.86 -2.81
CA THR A 132 -11.09 3.57 -2.15
C THR A 132 -9.82 2.77 -2.18
N ILE A 133 -9.37 2.31 -1.02
CA ILE A 133 -8.18 1.47 -0.86
C ILE A 133 -8.63 0.08 -0.45
N THR A 134 -8.26 -0.92 -1.24
CA THR A 134 -8.41 -2.33 -0.86
C THR A 134 -7.07 -2.86 -0.40
N PHE A 135 -7.04 -3.40 0.81
CA PHE A 135 -5.84 -3.97 1.41
C PHE A 135 -5.87 -5.49 1.27
N TYR A 136 -4.74 -6.06 0.91
CA TYR A 136 -4.53 -7.49 0.75
C TYR A 136 -3.33 -7.94 1.58
N VAL A 137 -3.37 -9.19 2.04
CA VAL A 137 -2.18 -9.88 2.53
C VAL A 137 -1.82 -11.00 1.58
N ILE A 138 -0.54 -11.11 1.23
CA ILE A 138 0.02 -12.18 0.41
C ILE A 138 0.89 -13.05 1.31
N VAL A 139 0.64 -14.36 1.33
CA VAL A 139 1.33 -15.35 2.17
C VAL A 139 1.62 -16.63 1.38
N LEU A 140 2.57 -17.44 1.85
CA LEU A 140 2.94 -18.75 1.30
C LEU A 140 2.67 -19.85 2.35
N PRO A 141 1.40 -20.26 2.56
CA PRO A 141 1.04 -21.25 3.58
C PRO A 141 1.62 -22.65 3.36
N ALA A 142 1.98 -22.98 2.11
CA ALA A 142 2.64 -24.24 1.76
C ALA A 142 3.54 -24.02 0.55
N THR A 143 4.58 -24.83 0.39
CA THR A 143 5.53 -24.74 -0.73
C THR A 143 4.80 -24.70 -2.07
N GLY A 144 5.01 -23.62 -2.84
CA GLY A 144 4.41 -23.41 -4.15
C GLY A 144 2.97 -22.91 -4.16
N LEU A 145 2.33 -22.73 -3.00
CA LEU A 145 0.96 -22.23 -2.88
C LEU A 145 0.92 -20.82 -2.31
N TYR A 146 0.84 -19.82 -3.17
CA TYR A 146 0.65 -18.42 -2.76
C TYR A 146 -0.83 -18.11 -2.57
N VAL A 147 -1.15 -17.39 -1.50
CA VAL A 147 -2.52 -16.92 -1.22
C VAL A 147 -2.49 -15.41 -1.08
N MET A 148 -3.31 -14.74 -1.88
CA MET A 148 -3.63 -13.32 -1.72
C MET A 148 -5.04 -13.20 -1.15
N ARG A 149 -5.18 -12.61 0.03
CA ARG A 149 -6.46 -12.46 0.73
C ARG A 149 -6.77 -10.99 0.93
N GLU A 150 -7.98 -10.57 0.54
CA GLU A 150 -8.50 -9.26 0.89
C GLU A 150 -8.71 -9.17 2.40
N LEU A 151 -8.12 -8.14 3.02
CA LEU A 151 -8.26 -7.84 4.44
C LEU A 151 -9.48 -6.95 4.68
N THR A 152 -9.53 -5.82 3.98
CA THR A 152 -10.59 -4.83 4.12
C THR A 152 -10.53 -3.81 2.99
N LYS A 153 -11.59 -3.01 2.88
CA LYS A 153 -11.73 -1.92 1.92
C LYS A 153 -12.14 -0.66 2.64
N ILE A 154 -11.32 0.37 2.52
CA ILE A 154 -11.50 1.65 3.21
C ILE A 154 -11.75 2.73 2.16
N LYS A 155 -12.87 3.43 2.28
CA LYS A 155 -13.16 4.62 1.46
C LYS A 155 -12.70 5.86 2.22
N LEU A 156 -11.73 6.58 1.66
CA LEU A 156 -11.27 7.85 2.21
C LEU A 156 -12.33 8.95 2.04
N PRO A 157 -12.41 9.90 2.98
CA PRO A 157 -13.33 11.03 2.92
C PRO A 157 -12.97 11.98 1.77
N ASP A 158 -14.01 12.60 1.22
CA ASP A 158 -13.90 13.52 0.11
C ASP A 158 -13.44 14.91 0.57
N CYS A 159 -13.79 15.25 1.81
CA CYS A 159 -13.52 16.53 2.45
C CYS A 159 -13.58 16.39 3.97
N LEU A 160 -13.31 17.48 4.70
CA LEU A 160 -13.34 17.48 6.16
C LEU A 160 -14.72 17.15 6.74
N ASP A 161 -15.81 17.50 6.06
CA ASP A 161 -17.18 17.22 6.52
C ASP A 161 -17.48 15.71 6.57
N ASP A 162 -16.78 14.90 5.77
CA ASP A 162 -16.92 13.45 5.75
C ASP A 162 -15.98 12.73 6.72
N LEU A 163 -15.03 13.45 7.33
CA LEU A 163 -14.02 12.85 8.21
C LEU A 163 -14.67 12.21 9.46
N THR A 164 -15.75 12.78 9.98
CA THR A 164 -16.45 12.20 11.14
C THR A 164 -17.04 10.83 10.83
N LYS A 165 -17.53 10.63 9.59
CA LYS A 165 -18.02 9.31 9.14
C LYS A 165 -16.86 8.34 9.01
N PHE A 166 -15.74 8.80 8.45
CA PHE A 166 -14.53 8.00 8.30
C PHE A 166 -13.96 7.47 9.62
N ILE A 167 -14.12 8.22 10.73
CA ILE A 167 -13.70 7.74 12.06
C ILE A 167 -14.35 6.40 12.42
N MET A 168 -15.56 6.12 11.93
CA MET A 168 -16.25 4.85 12.18
C MET A 168 -15.57 3.66 11.49
N ASP A 169 -14.82 3.91 10.42
CA ASP A 169 -14.07 2.88 9.67
C ASP A 169 -12.62 2.70 10.20
N MET A 170 -12.18 3.53 11.16
CA MET A 170 -10.84 3.44 11.75
C MET A 170 -10.47 2.07 12.35
N PRO A 171 -11.39 1.28 12.95
CA PRO A 171 -11.06 -0.07 13.39
C PRO A 171 -10.52 -0.96 12.25
N GLN A 172 -10.97 -0.74 11.01
CA GLN A 172 -10.47 -1.46 9.83
C GLN A 172 -9.04 -1.03 9.50
N ALA A 173 -8.74 0.27 9.59
CA ALA A 173 -7.38 0.79 9.41
C ALA A 173 -6.43 0.24 10.48
N LEU A 174 -6.88 0.15 11.73
CA LEU A 174 -6.10 -0.41 12.84
C LEU A 174 -5.88 -1.92 12.67
N LEU A 175 -6.84 -2.66 12.12
CA LEU A 175 -6.65 -4.07 11.76
C LEU A 175 -5.53 -4.24 10.74
N VAL A 176 -5.52 -3.39 9.70
CA VAL A 176 -4.46 -3.43 8.68
C VAL A 176 -3.10 -3.09 9.29
N LEU A 177 -3.04 -2.06 10.15
CA LEU A 177 -1.82 -1.67 10.84
C LEU A 177 -1.29 -2.77 11.78
N ASP A 178 -2.18 -3.43 12.54
CA ASP A 178 -1.82 -4.58 13.39
C ASP A 178 -1.25 -5.74 12.57
N ILE A 179 -1.88 -6.08 11.43
CA ILE A 179 -1.35 -7.10 10.52
C ILE A 179 0.01 -6.68 9.97
N PHE A 180 0.16 -5.45 9.50
CA PHE A 180 1.42 -4.92 8.98
C PHE A 180 2.54 -5.01 10.03
N ASN A 181 2.28 -4.60 11.27
CA ASN A 181 3.25 -4.65 12.36
C ASN A 181 3.69 -6.07 12.70
N ARG A 182 2.77 -7.05 12.68
CA ARG A 182 3.15 -8.46 12.85
C ARG A 182 4.08 -8.93 11.74
N LEU A 183 3.76 -8.62 10.49
CA LEU A 183 4.57 -8.99 9.34
C LEU A 183 5.97 -8.34 9.36
N SER A 184 6.08 -7.10 9.84
CA SER A 184 7.36 -6.37 9.89
C SER A 184 8.23 -6.71 11.11
N GLN A 185 7.64 -7.11 12.24
CA GLN A 185 8.37 -7.46 13.47
C GLN A 185 8.96 -8.87 13.45
N LEU A 186 8.29 -9.84 12.82
CA LEU A 186 8.77 -11.22 12.73
C LEU A 186 10.15 -11.33 12.03
N THR A 187 10.52 -10.31 11.27
CA THR A 187 11.84 -10.18 10.63
C THR A 187 12.96 -9.70 11.55
N GLN A 188 12.68 -8.96 12.64
CA GLN A 188 13.74 -8.45 13.53
C GLN A 188 14.26 -9.46 14.56
N ASN A 189 13.48 -10.52 14.84
CA ASN A 189 13.84 -11.53 15.84
C ASN A 189 14.68 -12.70 15.27
N ASN A 190 15.02 -12.66 13.98
CA ASN A 190 15.76 -13.72 13.28
C ASN A 190 17.15 -13.26 12.76
N GLU A 191 17.65 -12.08 13.19
CA GLU A 191 19.04 -11.64 12.97
C GLU A 191 19.91 -11.88 14.22
#